data_AF-A0A834R626-F1
#
_entry.id   AF-A0A834R626-F1
#
_cell.length_a   1.000
_cell.length_b   1.000
_cell.length_c   1.000
_cell.angle_alpha   90.00
_cell.angle_beta   90.00
_cell.angle_gamma   90.00
#
_symmetry.space_group_name_H-M   'P 1'
#
loop_
_entity.id
_entity.type
_entity.pdbx_description
1 polymer ?
#
loop_
_entity_poly.entity_id
_entity_poly.type
_entity_poly.pdbx_seq_one_letter_code
_entity_poly.pdbx_strand_id
1 'polypeptide(L)'
;MKIYVLPEETLTIKGSCDTFRIDEDVKFECISGKGWPPLQLNWFINDSPAPNEYLISSKPSVDPNGLVQTNLTLSFKADREFFQHDNLRIRCAASLMFIYELKTIEYLIDGSKPKRSSSYRRYSTAQINSKEMPKISGVRDKYNVNDVANLNCSTTIPNAQLSWFINGRKANGSNLIVHRGVRNRKEETILGIRFVMEKKYFQTEEMELQCTAYYIKTIADFQEQAIIRTFNSEFLLSHSSSCSSVWQKFDLICSIVMLSLSKALSAFILDSFSIRFNQ
;
A
#
# COMPACT_ATOMS: atom_id res chain seq x y z
N MET A 1 -3.22 -13.92 -11.04
CA MET A 1 -3.98 -13.80 -9.78
C MET A 1 -3.06 -13.16 -8.74
N LYS A 2 -3.43 -12.01 -8.18
CA LYS A 2 -2.74 -11.45 -7.01
C LYS A 2 -3.57 -11.79 -5.78
N ILE A 3 -2.93 -12.33 -4.76
CA ILE A 3 -3.58 -12.76 -3.52
C ILE A 3 -3.35 -11.67 -2.49
N TYR A 4 -4.41 -11.32 -1.76
CA TYR A 4 -4.35 -10.42 -0.62
C TYR A 4 -5.19 -10.96 0.52
N VAL A 5 -4.83 -10.55 1.74
CA VAL A 5 -5.53 -10.89 2.97
C VAL A 5 -5.77 -9.58 3.71
N LEU A 6 -7.05 -9.23 3.88
CA LEU A 6 -7.43 -8.08 4.69
C LEU A 6 -7.29 -8.44 6.17
N PRO A 7 -6.76 -7.53 7.00
CA PRO A 7 -6.68 -7.77 8.43
C PRO A 7 -8.07 -7.73 9.08
N GLU A 8 -8.26 -8.49 10.16
CA GLU A 8 -9.51 -8.51 10.95
C GLU A 8 -9.64 -7.24 11.82
N GLU A 9 -8.60 -6.91 12.59
CA GLU A 9 -8.43 -5.60 13.24
C GLU A 9 -7.64 -4.67 12.32
N THR A 10 -8.08 -3.44 12.07
CA THR A 10 -7.47 -2.63 10.99
C THR A 10 -6.25 -1.82 11.46
N LEU A 11 -6.44 -0.91 12.42
CA LEU A 11 -5.40 -0.07 13.00
C LEU A 11 -5.64 0.13 14.51
N THR A 12 -4.55 0.16 15.27
CA THR A 12 -4.57 0.43 16.70
C THR A 12 -3.57 1.53 17.01
N ILE A 13 -4.02 2.61 17.65
CA ILE A 13 -3.16 3.68 18.14
C ILE A 13 -2.82 3.42 19.62
N LYS A 14 -1.52 3.31 19.93
CA LYS A 14 -1.00 3.29 21.30
C LYS A 14 -0.34 4.61 21.64
N GLY A 15 -0.28 4.92 22.93
CA GLY A 15 0.32 6.14 23.46
C GLY A 15 -0.63 7.34 23.50
N SER A 16 -1.89 7.21 23.09
CA SER A 16 -2.93 8.23 23.27
C SER A 16 -3.40 8.27 24.74
N CYS A 17 -2.63 8.93 25.59
CA CYS A 17 -3.10 9.35 26.92
C CYS A 17 -4.02 10.59 26.71
N ASP A 18 -5.13 10.72 27.47
CA ASP A 18 -6.16 11.75 27.23
C ASP A 18 -5.60 13.19 27.34
N THR A 19 -4.47 13.34 28.02
CA THR A 19 -3.92 14.63 28.42
C THR A 19 -2.39 14.61 28.42
N PHE A 20 -1.78 15.68 27.92
CA PHE A 20 -0.32 15.89 27.94
C PHE A 20 0.02 17.31 28.39
N ARG A 21 1.24 17.47 28.88
CA ARG A 21 1.79 18.80 29.18
C ARG A 21 2.36 19.40 27.90
N ILE A 22 2.18 20.70 27.74
CA ILE A 22 2.89 21.47 26.72
C ILE A 22 4.39 21.28 26.94
N ASP A 23 5.14 21.20 25.83
CA ASP A 23 6.59 20.96 25.78
C ASP A 23 7.06 19.53 26.13
N GLU A 24 6.14 18.58 26.30
CA GLU A 24 6.47 17.17 26.49
C GLU A 24 6.75 16.47 25.15
N ASP A 25 7.72 15.56 25.13
CA ASP A 25 7.94 14.65 24.00
C ASP A 25 6.83 13.60 23.97
N VAL A 26 5.96 13.67 22.96
CA VAL A 26 4.86 12.72 22.79
C VAL A 26 5.23 11.66 21.77
N LYS A 27 4.84 10.42 22.05
CA LYS A 27 5.10 9.27 21.19
C LYS A 27 3.82 8.45 21.00
N PHE A 28 3.39 8.33 19.76
CA PHE A 28 2.27 7.51 19.36
C PHE A 28 2.76 6.37 18.47
N GLU A 29 2.22 5.18 18.67
CA GLU A 29 2.52 4.04 17.81
C GLU A 29 1.24 3.61 17.11
N CYS A 30 1.23 3.67 15.78
CA CYS A 30 0.15 3.07 15.00
C CYS A 30 0.58 1.68 14.58
N ILE A 31 -0.25 0.71 14.92
CA ILE A 31 -0.02 -0.71 14.68
C ILE A 31 -1.12 -1.19 13.75
N SER A 32 -0.74 -1.76 12.60
CA SER A 32 -1.71 -2.38 11.71
C SER A 32 -2.12 -3.75 12.21
N GLY A 33 -3.30 -4.21 11.80
CA GLY A 33 -3.58 -5.65 11.85
C GLY A 33 -2.63 -6.45 10.96
N LYS A 34 -2.70 -7.78 11.13
CA LYS A 34 -1.94 -8.74 10.34
C LYS A 34 -2.63 -8.95 8.99
N GLY A 35 -1.94 -8.67 7.90
CA GLY A 35 -2.47 -8.82 6.54
C GLY A 35 -1.38 -9.07 5.52
N TRP A 36 -1.78 -9.17 4.25
CA TRP A 36 -0.83 -9.30 3.15
C TRP A 36 -1.34 -8.64 1.87
N PRO A 37 -0.52 -7.86 1.13
CA PRO A 37 0.84 -7.38 1.47
C PRO A 37 0.85 -6.45 2.70
N PRO A 38 2.06 -6.04 3.18
CA PRO A 38 2.18 -5.09 4.29
C PRO A 38 1.48 -3.77 3.97
N LEU A 39 0.76 -3.22 4.96
CA LEU A 39 0.05 -1.96 4.82
C LEU A 39 1.03 -0.78 4.78
N GLN A 40 0.71 0.24 4.00
CA GLN A 40 1.46 1.51 3.99
C GLN A 40 0.82 2.46 4.98
N LEU A 41 1.49 2.72 6.11
CA LEU A 41 1.00 3.62 7.16
C LEU A 41 1.45 5.06 6.91
N ASN A 42 0.61 6.01 7.29
CA ASN A 42 0.91 7.44 7.31
C ASN A 42 0.25 8.08 8.54
N TRP A 43 0.89 9.12 9.09
CA TRP A 43 0.34 9.92 10.17
C TRP A 43 -0.07 11.31 9.69
N PHE A 44 -1.08 11.87 10.34
CA PHE A 44 -1.55 13.22 10.14
C PHE A 44 -1.67 13.92 11.50
N ILE A 45 -1.21 15.17 11.56
CA ILE A 45 -1.35 16.07 12.71
C ILE A 45 -2.28 17.20 12.27
N ASN A 46 -3.41 17.37 12.95
CA ASN A 46 -4.45 18.35 12.61
C ASN A 46 -4.80 18.34 11.11
N ASP A 47 -5.08 17.14 10.60
CA ASP A 47 -5.45 16.87 9.22
C ASP A 47 -4.37 17.13 8.14
N SER A 48 -3.18 17.58 8.56
CA SER A 48 -2.02 17.74 7.68
C SER A 48 -1.08 16.53 7.79
N PRO A 49 -0.44 16.06 6.69
CA PRO A 49 0.54 14.98 6.76
C PRO A 49 1.66 15.30 7.75
N ALA A 50 1.99 14.35 8.61
CA ALA A 50 3.08 14.50 9.56
C ALA A 50 4.43 14.60 8.81
N PRO A 51 5.32 15.52 9.20
CA PRO A 51 6.67 15.59 8.65
C PRO A 51 7.46 14.28 8.85
N ASN A 52 8.30 13.92 7.88
CA ASN A 52 9.05 12.65 7.90
C ASN A 52 10.03 12.55 9.08
N GLU A 53 10.54 13.68 9.56
CA GLU A 53 11.41 13.77 10.73
C GLU A 53 10.73 13.33 12.04
N TYR A 54 9.39 13.35 12.09
CA TYR A 54 8.62 12.87 13.24
C TYR A 54 8.25 11.39 13.09
N LEU A 55 8.53 10.78 11.94
CA LEU A 55 8.14 9.41 11.63
C LEU A 55 9.30 8.46 11.86
N ILE A 56 9.04 7.42 12.66
CA ILE A 56 9.99 6.35 12.93
C ILE A 56 9.37 5.04 12.42
N SER A 57 9.89 4.54 11.30
CA SER A 57 9.45 3.28 10.71
C SER A 57 10.06 2.08 11.42
N SER A 58 9.22 1.14 11.83
CA SER A 58 9.64 -0.13 12.40
C SER A 58 9.77 -1.20 11.32
N LYS A 59 10.62 -2.21 11.56
CA LYS A 59 10.65 -3.40 10.71
C LYS A 59 9.31 -4.14 10.84
N PRO A 60 8.65 -4.52 9.73
CA PRO A 60 7.41 -5.28 9.81
C PRO A 60 7.62 -6.61 10.53
N SER A 61 6.66 -6.99 11.37
CA SER A 61 6.63 -8.30 12.02
C SER A 61 5.88 -9.29 11.15
N VAL A 62 6.35 -10.53 11.07
CA VAL A 62 5.72 -11.61 10.30
C VAL A 62 5.28 -12.68 11.27
N ASP A 63 4.03 -13.12 11.17
CA ASP A 63 3.49 -14.20 11.99
C ASP A 63 3.80 -15.60 11.40
N PRO A 64 3.52 -16.69 12.13
CA PRO A 64 3.77 -18.05 11.64
C PRO A 64 3.00 -18.42 10.36
N ASN A 65 1.91 -17.72 10.05
CA ASN A 65 1.10 -17.92 8.85
C ASN A 65 1.61 -17.07 7.67
N GLY A 66 2.68 -16.28 7.86
CA GLY A 66 3.24 -15.38 6.86
C GLY A 66 2.50 -14.05 6.71
N LEU A 67 1.53 -13.74 7.57
CA LEU A 67 0.86 -12.44 7.58
C LEU A 67 1.76 -11.40 8.22
N VAL A 68 1.70 -10.18 7.69
CA VAL A 68 2.57 -9.09 8.09
C VAL A 68 1.80 -8.04 8.86
N GLN A 69 2.38 -7.60 9.97
CA GLN A 69 1.96 -6.44 10.72
C GLN A 69 3.01 -5.34 10.58
N THR A 70 2.54 -4.12 10.38
CA THR A 70 3.35 -2.93 10.11
C THR A 70 3.07 -1.88 11.16
N ASN A 71 4.13 -1.27 11.69
CA ASN A 71 4.02 -0.25 12.73
C ASN A 71 4.72 1.03 12.26
N LEU A 72 4.09 2.17 12.55
CA LEU A 72 4.66 3.49 12.31
C LEU A 72 4.52 4.33 13.57
N THR A 73 5.67 4.76 14.11
CA THR A 73 5.71 5.62 15.28
C THR A 73 5.73 7.08 14.85
N LEU A 74 4.93 7.91 15.52
CA LEU A 74 4.96 9.37 15.45
C LEU A 74 5.57 9.91 16.75
N SER A 75 6.65 10.67 16.65
CA SER A 75 7.35 11.26 17.81
C SER A 75 7.67 12.72 17.53
N PHE A 76 7.16 13.62 18.35
CA PHE A 76 7.43 15.06 18.24
C PHE A 76 7.24 15.74 19.60
N LYS A 77 7.71 16.98 19.70
CA LYS A 77 7.50 17.80 20.88
C LYS A 77 6.15 18.50 20.80
N ALA A 78 5.29 18.32 21.80
CA ALA A 78 3.94 18.89 21.84
C ALA A 78 3.97 20.41 22.10
N ASP A 79 4.29 21.18 21.06
CA ASP A 79 4.26 22.64 21.06
C ASP A 79 2.82 23.17 21.13
N ARG A 80 2.63 24.34 21.76
CA ARG A 80 1.34 25.05 21.82
C ARG A 80 0.72 25.29 20.44
N GLU A 81 1.56 25.49 19.42
CA GLU A 81 1.10 25.75 18.05
C GLU A 81 0.31 24.57 17.46
N PHE A 82 0.54 23.34 17.93
CA PHE A 82 -0.21 22.17 17.49
C PHE A 82 -1.57 22.01 18.18
N PHE A 83 -1.86 22.75 19.25
CA PHE A 83 -3.16 22.67 19.94
C PHE A 83 -4.12 23.71 19.38
N GLN A 84 -4.97 23.28 18.44
CA GLN A 84 -6.04 24.11 17.90
C GLN A 84 -7.26 24.02 18.82
N HIS A 85 -7.65 25.13 19.46
CA HIS A 85 -8.73 25.13 20.45
C HIS A 85 -8.50 24.10 21.57
N ASP A 86 -7.29 24.05 22.13
CA ASP A 86 -6.87 23.13 23.20
C ASP A 86 -6.90 21.63 22.85
N ASN A 87 -7.05 21.30 21.57
CA ASN A 87 -7.07 19.92 21.10
C ASN A 87 -5.97 19.68 20.06
N LEU A 88 -5.28 18.56 20.21
CA LEU A 88 -4.39 17.99 19.22
C LEU A 88 -5.10 16.80 18.58
N ARG A 89 -5.29 16.82 17.27
CA ARG A 89 -5.84 15.70 16.51
C ARG A 89 -4.72 14.94 15.85
N ILE A 90 -4.60 13.66 16.18
CA ILE A 90 -3.73 12.73 15.45
C ILE A 90 -4.59 11.72 14.71
N ARG A 91 -4.21 11.42 13.47
CA ARG A 91 -4.88 10.41 12.66
C ARG A 91 -3.84 9.52 12.01
N CYS A 92 -3.95 8.23 12.25
CA CYS A 92 -3.21 7.22 11.50
C CYS A 92 -4.07 6.75 10.34
N ALA A 93 -3.49 6.67 9.14
CA ALA A 93 -4.12 6.05 7.99
C ALA A 93 -3.24 4.94 7.45
N ALA A 94 -3.84 3.90 6.89
CA ALA A 94 -3.13 2.81 6.26
C ALA A 94 -3.82 2.38 4.97
N SER A 95 -3.03 2.02 3.97
CA SER A 95 -3.55 1.60 2.67
C SER A 95 -2.96 0.26 2.24
N LEU A 96 -3.83 -0.63 1.75
CA LEU A 96 -3.43 -1.86 1.08
C LEU A 96 -3.26 -1.58 -0.41
N MET A 97 -2.02 -1.50 -0.89
CA MET A 97 -1.72 -1.10 -2.26
C MET A 97 -0.97 -2.20 -3.03
N PHE A 98 -1.24 -2.33 -4.33
CA PHE A 98 -0.46 -3.17 -5.25
C PHE A 98 0.05 -2.38 -6.45
N ILE A 99 1.30 -2.64 -6.83
CA ILE A 99 1.86 -2.19 -8.10
C ILE A 99 1.50 -3.21 -9.18
N TYR A 100 0.59 -2.86 -10.08
CA TYR A 100 0.22 -3.68 -11.23
C TYR A 100 1.13 -3.40 -12.41
N GLU A 101 1.42 -4.46 -13.15
CA GLU A 101 2.16 -4.42 -14.40
C GLU A 101 1.30 -5.08 -15.47
N LEU A 102 0.91 -4.31 -16.49
CA LEU A 102 0.20 -4.80 -17.66
C LEU A 102 1.07 -4.58 -18.89
N LYS A 103 1.26 -5.62 -19.70
CA LYS A 103 2.12 -5.56 -20.88
C LYS A 103 1.36 -5.94 -22.15
N THR A 104 1.71 -5.27 -23.24
CA THR A 104 1.31 -5.64 -24.60
C THR A 104 2.56 -5.73 -25.45
N ILE A 105 2.64 -6.80 -26.23
CA ILE A 105 3.80 -7.14 -27.05
C ILE A 105 3.34 -7.29 -28.49
N GLU A 106 4.08 -6.64 -29.39
CA GLU A 106 3.95 -6.78 -30.84
C GLU A 106 5.24 -7.38 -31.39
N TYR A 107 5.12 -8.45 -32.17
CA TYR A 107 6.24 -9.13 -32.81
C TYR A 107 6.32 -8.73 -34.29
N LEU A 108 7.53 -8.44 -34.76
CA LEU A 108 7.85 -8.25 -36.17
C LEU A 108 8.82 -9.34 -36.61
N ILE A 109 8.48 -10.03 -37.70
CA ILE A 109 9.31 -11.09 -38.29
C ILE A 109 9.85 -10.53 -39.60
N ASP A 110 11.17 -10.41 -39.71
CA ASP A 110 11.84 -9.76 -40.85
C ASP A 110 11.21 -8.38 -41.21
N GLY A 111 10.99 -7.56 -40.18
CA GLY A 111 10.35 -6.25 -40.30
C GLY A 111 8.87 -6.28 -40.66
N SER A 112 8.25 -7.44 -40.82
CA SER A 112 6.85 -7.59 -41.22
C SER A 112 5.99 -8.00 -40.03
N LYS A 113 4.78 -7.42 -39.92
CA LYS A 113 3.79 -7.95 -38.99
C LYS A 113 3.36 -9.33 -39.45
N PRO A 114 3.23 -10.31 -38.54
CA PRO A 114 2.69 -11.61 -38.91
C PRO A 114 1.27 -11.44 -39.47
N LYS A 115 1.07 -11.90 -40.71
CA LYS A 115 -0.26 -11.97 -41.33
C LYS A 115 -1.07 -13.00 -40.55
N ARG A 116 -1.92 -12.49 -39.65
CA ARG A 116 -2.82 -13.20 -38.73
C ARG A 116 -2.96 -14.70 -38.99
N SER A 117 -2.36 -15.52 -38.12
CA SER A 117 -3.10 -16.62 -37.51
C SER A 117 -3.37 -16.24 -36.05
N SER A 118 -4.64 -16.30 -35.69
CA SER A 118 -5.17 -16.28 -34.35
C SER A 118 -4.51 -17.37 -33.49
N SER A 119 -3.40 -17.09 -32.79
CA SER A 119 -2.87 -17.99 -31.72
C SER A 119 -1.71 -17.43 -30.88
N TYR A 120 -0.93 -16.44 -31.35
CA TYR A 120 0.19 -15.92 -30.55
C TYR A 120 -0.11 -14.57 -29.88
N ARG A 121 -1.36 -14.38 -29.46
CA ARG A 121 -1.58 -13.62 -28.22
C ARG A 121 -1.20 -14.58 -27.10
N ARG A 122 0.09 -14.67 -26.77
CA ARG A 122 0.56 -15.39 -25.57
C ARG A 122 0.15 -14.59 -24.32
N TYR A 123 -1.16 -14.39 -24.18
CA TYR A 123 -1.81 -13.89 -22.99
C TYR A 123 -2.01 -15.09 -22.06
N SER A 124 -1.11 -15.21 -21.09
CA SER A 124 -1.48 -15.80 -19.81
C SER A 124 -2.49 -14.87 -19.15
N THR A 125 -3.76 -14.97 -19.52
CA THR A 125 -4.86 -14.27 -18.84
C THR A 125 -6.19 -14.92 -19.17
N ALA A 126 -6.51 -15.98 -18.44
CA ALA A 126 -7.87 -16.05 -17.92
C ALA A 126 -8.05 -14.82 -16.99
N GLN A 127 -9.10 -14.02 -17.23
CA GLN A 127 -9.63 -12.97 -16.34
C GLN A 127 -8.85 -11.64 -16.17
N ILE A 128 -8.52 -10.92 -17.26
CA ILE A 128 -8.32 -9.45 -17.15
C ILE A 128 -9.24 -8.77 -18.14
N ASN A 129 -9.99 -7.76 -17.67
CA ASN A 129 -10.78 -6.87 -18.52
C ASN A 129 -9.85 -6.28 -19.59
N SER A 130 -10.03 -6.67 -20.85
CA SER A 130 -9.15 -6.29 -21.97
C SER A 130 -8.99 -4.77 -22.17
N LYS A 131 -9.90 -3.98 -21.57
CA LYS A 131 -9.92 -2.52 -21.59
C LYS A 131 -8.78 -1.86 -20.80
N GLU A 132 -8.23 -2.54 -19.79
CA GLU A 132 -7.16 -2.01 -18.94
C GLU A 132 -5.76 -2.23 -19.54
N MET A 133 -5.64 -3.09 -20.56
CA MET A 133 -4.37 -3.40 -21.19
C MET A 133 -3.84 -2.20 -21.98
N PRO A 134 -2.54 -1.89 -21.91
CA PRO A 134 -1.96 -0.86 -22.75
C PRO A 134 -2.09 -1.27 -24.22
N LYS A 135 -2.39 -0.33 -25.10
CA LYS A 135 -2.55 -0.58 -26.53
C LYS A 135 -1.38 0.02 -27.30
N ILE A 136 -0.73 -0.80 -28.11
CA ILE A 136 0.24 -0.33 -29.10
C ILE A 136 -0.50 0.06 -30.39
N SER A 137 -0.16 1.22 -30.94
CA SER A 137 -0.72 1.77 -32.19
C SER A 137 0.37 2.40 -33.05
N GLY A 138 0.10 2.57 -34.35
CA GLY A 138 1.06 3.13 -35.31
C GLY A 138 2.02 2.11 -35.93
N VAL A 139 1.94 0.83 -35.55
CA VAL A 139 2.79 -0.21 -36.15
C VAL A 139 2.42 -0.36 -37.63
N ARG A 140 3.40 -0.34 -38.54
CA ARG A 140 3.24 -0.59 -39.99
C ARG A 140 3.33 -2.08 -40.30
N ASP A 141 2.71 -2.52 -41.40
CA ASP A 141 2.69 -3.94 -41.77
C ASP A 141 4.04 -4.47 -42.25
N LYS A 142 4.90 -3.57 -42.74
CA LYS A 142 6.28 -3.85 -43.10
C LYS A 142 7.17 -2.64 -42.82
N TYR A 143 8.38 -2.93 -42.35
CA TYR A 143 9.48 -1.99 -42.19
C TYR A 143 10.69 -2.47 -42.98
N ASN A 144 11.41 -1.55 -43.60
CA ASN A 144 12.74 -1.80 -44.14
C ASN A 144 13.82 -1.26 -43.20
N VAL A 145 15.06 -1.68 -43.41
CA VAL A 145 16.22 -1.08 -42.73
C VAL A 145 16.24 0.42 -43.02
N ASN A 146 16.50 1.23 -42.00
CA ASN A 146 16.47 2.69 -41.99
C ASN A 146 15.08 3.35 -42.03
N ASP A 147 13.99 2.57 -42.03
CA ASP A 147 12.66 3.14 -41.80
C ASP A 147 12.59 3.76 -40.40
N VAL A 148 11.79 4.82 -40.25
CA VAL A 148 11.49 5.41 -38.94
C VAL A 148 10.21 4.78 -38.40
N ALA A 149 10.30 4.10 -37.27
CA ALA A 149 9.16 3.65 -36.50
C ALA A 149 8.66 4.81 -35.62
N ASN A 150 7.37 5.13 -35.68
CA ASN A 150 6.73 6.11 -34.82
C ASN A 150 5.44 5.51 -34.26
N LEU A 151 5.49 5.07 -33.00
CA LEU A 151 4.47 4.25 -32.37
C LEU A 151 3.96 4.93 -31.12
N ASN A 152 2.69 4.71 -30.80
CA ASN A 152 2.09 5.19 -29.55
C ASN A 152 1.63 4.02 -28.71
N CYS A 153 1.96 4.07 -27.42
CA CYS A 153 1.34 3.23 -26.43
C CYS A 153 0.34 4.05 -25.62
N SER A 154 -0.90 3.59 -25.51
CA SER A 154 -1.95 4.27 -24.75
C SER A 154 -2.59 3.36 -23.72
N THR A 155 -3.03 3.94 -22.59
CA THR A 155 -3.84 3.25 -21.59
C THR A 155 -4.92 4.18 -21.04
N THR A 156 -6.05 3.60 -20.64
CA THR A 156 -7.14 4.32 -19.96
C THR A 156 -6.95 4.38 -18.44
N ILE A 157 -5.88 3.78 -17.92
CA ILE A 157 -5.58 3.78 -16.49
C ILE A 157 -5.02 5.16 -16.12
N PRO A 158 -5.68 5.89 -15.21
CA PRO A 158 -5.22 7.21 -14.78
C PRO A 158 -3.89 7.08 -14.03
N ASN A 159 -3.00 8.05 -14.24
CA ASN A 159 -1.68 8.12 -13.60
C ASN A 159 -0.77 6.90 -13.84
N ALA A 160 -1.08 6.05 -14.82
CA ALA A 160 -0.22 4.92 -15.16
C ALA A 160 1.11 5.40 -15.75
N GLN A 161 2.21 4.82 -15.30
CA GLN A 161 3.52 5.04 -15.90
C GLN A 161 3.74 4.06 -17.03
N LEU A 162 3.93 4.58 -18.25
CA LEU A 162 4.21 3.78 -19.43
C LEU A 162 5.71 3.60 -19.63
N SER A 163 6.11 2.47 -20.21
CA SER A 163 7.49 2.20 -20.60
C SER A 163 7.54 1.33 -21.86
N TRP A 164 8.50 1.64 -22.73
CA TRP A 164 8.77 0.89 -23.94
C TRP A 164 10.03 0.03 -23.79
N PHE A 165 9.98 -1.16 -24.38
CA PHE A 165 11.10 -2.09 -24.48
C PHE A 165 11.21 -2.60 -25.90
N ILE A 166 12.45 -2.71 -26.40
CA ILE A 166 12.78 -3.28 -27.71
C ILE A 166 13.70 -4.47 -27.47
N ASN A 167 13.28 -5.66 -27.88
CA ASN A 167 13.98 -6.93 -27.63
C ASN A 167 14.38 -7.08 -26.15
N GLY A 168 13.43 -6.83 -25.24
CA GLY A 168 13.64 -6.91 -23.78
C GLY A 168 14.46 -5.78 -23.15
N ARG A 169 15.03 -4.85 -23.94
CA ARG A 169 15.81 -3.71 -23.41
C ARG A 169 14.94 -2.46 -23.33
N LYS A 170 14.97 -1.76 -22.19
CA LYS A 170 14.23 -0.51 -22.01
C LYS A 170 14.69 0.53 -23.02
N ALA A 171 13.75 1.17 -23.70
CA ALA A 171 14.02 2.20 -24.69
C ALA A 171 14.71 3.42 -24.05
N ASN A 172 15.62 4.04 -24.78
CA ASN A 172 16.30 5.27 -24.36
C ASN A 172 15.28 6.42 -24.29
N GLY A 173 15.36 7.24 -23.23
CA GLY A 173 14.50 8.41 -23.04
C GLY A 173 14.51 9.41 -24.20
N SER A 174 15.63 9.52 -24.93
CA SER A 174 15.73 10.38 -26.13
C SER A 174 14.84 9.95 -27.29
N ASN A 175 14.47 8.66 -27.36
CA ASN A 175 13.55 8.12 -28.36
C ASN A 175 12.08 8.20 -27.91
N LEU A 176 11.82 8.64 -26.68
CA LEU A 176 10.47 8.69 -26.12
C LEU A 176 9.80 10.04 -26.38
N ILE A 177 8.50 9.99 -26.67
CA ILE A 177 7.68 11.17 -26.93
C ILE A 177 6.58 11.21 -25.86
N VAL A 178 6.69 12.16 -24.94
CA VAL A 178 5.70 12.34 -23.87
C VAL A 178 4.58 13.24 -24.39
N HIS A 179 3.36 12.70 -24.45
CA HIS A 179 2.18 13.47 -24.82
C HIS A 179 1.60 14.14 -23.57
N ARG A 180 1.77 15.45 -23.43
CA ARG A 180 1.14 16.22 -22.35
C ARG A 180 -0.26 16.68 -22.80
N GLY A 181 -1.29 16.16 -22.13
CA GLY A 181 -2.64 16.72 -22.13
C GLY A 181 -3.31 16.96 -23.49
N VAL A 182 -3.74 15.90 -24.18
CA VAL A 182 -4.73 16.05 -25.26
C VAL A 182 -6.12 16.13 -24.61
N ARG A 183 -6.74 17.31 -24.63
CA ARG A 183 -8.12 17.58 -24.20
C ARG A 183 -9.17 16.88 -25.11
N ASN A 184 -9.17 15.55 -25.20
CA ASN A 184 -10.21 14.82 -25.92
C ASN A 184 -10.83 13.74 -25.05
N ARG A 185 -12.07 13.99 -24.59
CA ARG A 185 -13.18 13.12 -24.10
C ARG A 185 -12.91 11.82 -23.30
N LYS A 186 -11.67 11.35 -23.14
CA LYS A 186 -11.19 10.25 -22.29
C LYS A 186 -9.77 10.58 -21.86
N GLU A 187 -9.51 10.61 -20.56
CA GLU A 187 -8.20 10.84 -19.97
C GLU A 187 -7.29 9.62 -20.21
N GLU A 188 -6.77 9.47 -21.44
CA GLU A 188 -5.81 8.42 -21.78
C GLU A 188 -4.38 8.89 -21.53
N THR A 189 -3.59 8.05 -20.88
CA THR A 189 -2.14 8.26 -20.75
C THR A 189 -1.45 7.69 -21.99
N ILE A 190 -0.62 8.48 -22.67
CA ILE A 190 0.04 8.09 -23.92
C ILE A 190 1.55 8.35 -23.85
N LEU A 191 2.32 7.33 -24.24
CA LEU A 191 3.77 7.43 -24.43
C LEU A 191 4.14 6.96 -25.84
N GLY A 192 4.62 7.89 -26.65
CA GLY A 192 5.15 7.62 -27.97
C GLY A 192 6.59 7.12 -27.93
N ILE A 193 7.00 6.39 -28.96
CA ILE A 193 8.39 6.04 -29.23
C ILE A 193 8.70 6.28 -30.71
N ARG A 194 9.83 6.92 -30.97
CA ARG A 194 10.35 7.16 -32.32
C ARG A 194 11.81 6.71 -32.42
N PHE A 195 12.09 5.79 -33.32
CA PHE A 195 13.44 5.27 -33.53
C PHE A 195 13.63 4.77 -34.96
N VAL A 196 14.89 4.59 -35.37
CA VAL A 196 15.25 4.08 -36.70
C VAL A 196 15.36 2.55 -36.65
N MET A 197 14.80 1.88 -37.66
CA MET A 197 14.91 0.44 -37.83
C MET A 197 16.31 0.05 -38.27
N GLU A 198 17.20 -0.13 -37.30
CA GLU A 198 18.58 -0.54 -37.52
C GLU A 198 18.70 -1.99 -37.98
N LYS A 199 19.71 -2.30 -38.80
CA LYS A 199 20.01 -3.65 -39.31
C LYS A 199 20.07 -4.72 -38.23
N LYS A 200 20.55 -4.39 -37.02
CA LYS A 200 20.66 -5.31 -35.87
C LYS A 200 19.31 -5.90 -35.45
N TYR A 201 18.20 -5.19 -35.67
CA TYR A 201 16.86 -5.67 -35.32
C TYR A 201 16.29 -6.68 -36.31
N PHE A 202 16.86 -6.77 -37.52
CA PHE A 202 16.48 -7.72 -38.56
C PHE A 202 17.32 -9.00 -38.54
N GLN A 203 18.40 -9.02 -37.75
CA GLN A 203 19.26 -10.20 -37.60
C GLN A 203 18.65 -11.25 -36.66
N THR A 204 17.75 -10.83 -35.78
CA THR A 204 16.96 -11.72 -34.93
C THR A 204 15.74 -12.22 -35.69
N GLU A 205 15.38 -13.50 -35.54
CA GLU A 205 14.19 -14.10 -36.19
C GLU A 205 12.91 -13.32 -35.86
N GLU A 206 12.82 -12.77 -34.64
CA GLU A 206 11.68 -11.97 -34.18
C GLU A 206 12.18 -10.71 -33.45
N MET A 207 11.70 -9.54 -33.88
CA MET A 207 11.84 -8.28 -33.15
C MET A 207 10.63 -8.10 -32.23
N GLU A 208 10.90 -7.88 -30.95
CA GLU A 208 9.88 -7.71 -29.91
C GLU A 208 9.73 -6.25 -29.53
N LEU A 209 8.52 -5.71 -29.71
CA LEU A 209 8.12 -4.39 -29.24
C LEU A 209 7.15 -4.55 -28.07
N GLN A 210 7.63 -4.26 -26.87
CA GLN A 210 6.82 -4.35 -25.65
C GLN A 210 6.49 -2.95 -25.12
N CYS A 211 5.21 -2.70 -24.86
CA CYS A 211 4.77 -1.61 -24.01
C CYS A 211 4.25 -2.16 -22.69
N THR A 212 4.73 -1.57 -21.60
CA THR A 212 4.30 -1.89 -20.24
C THR A 212 3.68 -0.68 -19.56
N ALA A 213 2.53 -0.87 -18.93
CA ALA A 213 1.88 0.09 -18.04
C ALA A 213 2.02 -0.36 -16.59
N TYR A 214 2.57 0.52 -15.76
CA TYR A 214 2.68 0.35 -14.32
C TYR A 214 1.70 1.28 -13.62
N TYR A 215 0.95 0.77 -12.65
CA TYR A 215 0.06 1.61 -11.86
C TYR A 215 -0.11 1.05 -10.45
N ILE A 216 -0.35 1.94 -9.49
CA ILE A 216 -0.67 1.56 -8.12
C ILE A 216 -2.19 1.48 -8.02
N LYS A 217 -2.70 0.37 -7.50
CA LYS A 217 -4.12 0.20 -7.17
C LYS A 217 -4.25 0.02 -5.66
N THR A 218 -5.00 0.92 -5.06
CA THR A 218 -5.46 0.76 -3.68
C THR A 218 -6.60 -0.25 -3.63
N ILE A 219 -6.48 -1.25 -2.78
CA ILE A 219 -7.47 -2.30 -2.57
C ILE A 219 -8.40 -1.93 -1.41
N ALA A 220 -7.82 -1.39 -0.35
CA ALA A 220 -8.54 -0.97 0.85
C ALA A 220 -7.77 0.16 1.54
N ASP A 221 -8.51 1.03 2.22
CA ASP A 221 -7.98 2.10 3.06
C ASP A 221 -8.57 1.96 4.47
N PHE A 222 -7.75 2.29 5.46
CA PHE A 222 -8.07 2.21 6.88
C PHE A 222 -7.64 3.51 7.55
N GLN A 223 -8.33 3.88 8.63
CA GLN A 223 -7.95 5.03 9.43
C GLN A 223 -8.40 4.86 10.87
N GLU A 224 -7.61 5.41 11.78
CA GLU A 224 -7.92 5.51 13.21
C GLU A 224 -7.50 6.91 13.69
N GLN A 225 -8.24 7.49 14.64
CA GLN A 225 -7.96 8.84 15.13
C GLN A 225 -8.05 8.94 16.64
N ALA A 226 -7.21 9.81 17.22
CA ALA A 226 -7.30 10.19 18.62
C ALA A 226 -7.29 11.72 18.75
N ILE A 227 -8.10 12.23 19.67
CA ILE A 227 -8.15 13.64 20.03
C ILE A 227 -7.59 13.77 21.44
N ILE A 228 -6.56 14.58 21.57
CA ILE A 228 -5.78 14.76 22.79
C ILE A 228 -6.04 16.16 23.32
N ARG A 229 -6.35 16.28 24.60
CA ARG A 229 -6.59 17.58 25.25
C ARG A 229 -5.32 18.08 25.93
N THR A 230 -5.06 19.38 25.87
CA THR A 230 -4.01 19.99 26.70
C THR A 230 -4.55 20.36 28.08
N PHE A 231 -3.73 20.23 29.12
CA PHE A 231 -4.01 20.81 30.43
C PHE A 231 -3.31 22.17 30.56
N ASN A 232 -4.08 23.26 30.61
CA ASN A 232 -3.57 24.55 31.08
C ASN A 232 -3.36 24.50 32.59
N SER A 233 -2.15 24.84 33.04
CA SER A 233 -1.71 24.71 34.43
C SER A 233 -2.27 25.77 35.38
N GLU A 234 -3.59 25.86 35.50
CA GLU A 234 -4.22 26.58 36.62
C GLU A 234 -5.11 25.69 37.50
N PHE A 235 -5.31 24.42 37.15
CA PHE A 235 -6.12 23.51 37.96
C PHE A 235 -5.32 22.31 38.49
N LEU A 236 -4.66 22.58 39.62
CA LEU A 236 -4.32 21.68 40.73
C LEU A 236 -3.32 20.52 40.53
N LEU A 237 -2.18 20.72 41.21
CA LEU A 237 -1.41 19.71 41.94
C LEU A 237 -2.34 18.77 42.75
N SER A 238 -2.76 17.63 42.19
CA SER A 238 -3.20 16.49 43.02
C SER A 238 -3.18 15.12 42.35
N HIS A 239 -3.08 15.01 41.03
CA HIS A 239 -3.11 13.69 40.37
C HIS A 239 -1.98 13.55 39.35
N SER A 240 -0.80 13.16 39.85
CA SER A 240 0.27 12.61 39.04
C SER A 240 -0.11 11.21 38.55
N SER A 241 -1.00 11.09 37.57
CA SER A 241 -1.12 9.84 36.82
C SER A 241 -0.05 9.82 35.74
N SER A 242 1.17 9.46 36.14
CA SER A 242 2.22 9.08 35.20
C SER A 242 1.68 7.94 34.32
N CYS A 243 1.67 8.15 32.99
CA CYS A 243 1.19 7.19 31.97
C CYS A 243 1.92 5.83 32.08
N SER A 244 3.04 5.74 32.83
CA SER A 244 3.72 4.46 33.16
C SER A 244 2.95 3.54 34.13
N SER A 245 1.97 4.04 34.89
CA SER A 245 1.31 3.28 35.97
C SER A 245 -0.04 2.66 35.60
N VAL A 246 -0.63 3.05 34.47
CA VAL A 246 -1.96 2.58 34.03
C VAL A 246 -1.87 1.25 33.27
N TRP A 247 -0.83 1.07 32.45
CA TRP A 247 -0.61 -0.17 31.69
C TRP A 247 -0.26 -1.37 32.58
N GLN A 248 0.48 -1.16 33.68
CA GLN A 248 0.75 -2.23 34.65
C GLN A 248 -0.50 -2.65 35.45
N LYS A 249 -1.46 -1.74 35.66
CA LYS A 249 -2.71 -2.08 36.36
C LYS A 249 -3.69 -2.84 35.46
N PHE A 250 -3.77 -2.54 34.17
CA PHE A 250 -4.63 -3.30 33.26
C PHE A 250 -4.12 -4.73 33.02
N ASP A 251 -2.79 -4.94 32.96
CA ASP A 251 -2.21 -6.30 32.87
C ASP A 251 -2.40 -7.11 34.16
N LEU A 252 -2.32 -6.48 35.34
CA LEU A 252 -2.60 -7.17 36.61
C LEU A 252 -4.08 -7.49 36.78
N ILE A 253 -4.99 -6.58 36.42
CA ILE A 253 -6.43 -6.81 36.55
C ILE A 253 -6.89 -7.88 35.56
N CYS A 254 -6.36 -7.92 34.34
CA CYS A 254 -6.64 -9.00 33.39
C CYS A 254 -6.09 -10.35 33.88
N SER A 255 -4.88 -10.37 34.45
CA SER A 255 -4.29 -11.59 35.04
C SER A 255 -5.10 -12.10 36.24
N ILE A 256 -5.59 -11.21 37.11
CA ILE A 256 -6.38 -11.58 38.30
C ILE A 256 -7.79 -12.07 37.89
N VAL A 257 -8.41 -11.46 36.87
CA VAL A 257 -9.72 -11.89 36.36
C VAL A 257 -9.61 -13.23 35.62
N MET A 258 -8.52 -13.48 34.90
CA MET A 258 -8.28 -14.77 34.24
C MET A 258 -7.92 -15.88 35.25
N LEU A 259 -7.18 -15.57 36.32
CA LEU A 259 -6.89 -16.51 37.42
C LEU A 259 -8.13 -16.79 38.29
N SER A 260 -9.04 -15.83 38.47
CA SER A 260 -10.29 -16.05 39.22
C SER A 260 -11.32 -16.85 38.41
N LEU A 261 -11.40 -16.62 37.09
CA LEU A 261 -12.22 -17.43 36.18
C LEU A 261 -11.68 -18.87 36.04
N SER A 262 -10.36 -19.05 35.99
CA SER A 262 -9.75 -20.39 35.96
C SER A 262 -10.00 -21.17 37.26
N LYS A 263 -9.94 -20.52 38.43
CA LYS A 263 -10.24 -21.17 39.72
C LYS A 263 -11.73 -21.50 39.88
N ALA A 264 -12.63 -20.64 39.38
CA ALA A 264 -14.06 -20.88 39.38
C ALA A 264 -14.46 -22.05 38.46
N LEU A 265 -13.82 -22.19 37.29
CA LEU A 265 -14.04 -23.32 36.38
C LEU A 265 -13.48 -24.65 36.94
N SER A 266 -12.38 -24.64 37.68
CA SER A 266 -11.86 -25.85 38.34
C SER A 266 -12.68 -26.30 39.57
N ALA A 267 -13.36 -25.37 40.26
CA ALA A 267 -14.22 -25.71 41.39
C ALA A 267 -15.57 -26.32 40.94
N PHE A 268 -16.12 -25.85 39.82
CA PHE A 268 -17.39 -26.38 39.30
C PHE A 268 -17.28 -27.78 38.66
N ILE A 269 -16.07 -28.23 38.29
CA ILE A 269 -15.88 -29.58 37.71
C ILE A 269 -15.70 -30.66 38.79
N LEU A 270 -15.24 -30.29 40.01
CA LEU A 270 -15.04 -31.26 41.10
C LEU A 270 -16.30 -31.53 41.94
N ASP A 271 -17.27 -30.62 41.99
CA ASP A 271 -18.53 -30.86 42.74
C ASP A 271 -19.60 -31.66 41.96
N SER A 272 -19.45 -31.79 40.64
CA SER A 272 -20.39 -32.56 39.80
C SER A 272 -20.10 -34.07 39.70
N PHE A 273 -19.05 -34.58 40.35
CA PHE A 273 -18.65 -36.00 40.25
C PHE A 273 -18.73 -36.82 41.55
N SER A 274 -19.37 -36.31 42.60
CA SER A 274 -19.48 -37.03 43.89
C SER A 274 -20.89 -37.16 44.44
N ILE A 275 -21.90 -37.46 43.60
CA ILE A 275 -23.19 -38.00 44.09
C ILE A 275 -23.74 -39.04 43.10
N ARG A 276 -23.33 -40.31 43.27
CA ARG A 276 -24.14 -41.52 43.05
C ARG A 276 -23.25 -42.75 43.30
N PHE A 277 -23.28 -43.28 44.51
CA PHE A 277 -23.13 -44.71 44.80
C PHE A 277 -23.44 -44.93 46.29
N ASN A 278 -24.69 -45.25 46.63
CA ASN A 278 -25.02 -46.32 47.57
C ASN A 278 -26.55 -46.51 47.70
N GLN A 279 -26.92 -47.79 47.57
CA GLN A 279 -28.21 -48.46 47.77
C GLN A 279 -29.31 -48.24 46.73
#